data_AF-A0A7S1KH26-F1
#
_entry.id   AF-A0A7S1KH26-F1
#
_cell.length_a   1.000
_cell.length_b   1.000
_cell.length_c   1.000
_cell.angle_alpha   90.00
_cell.angle_beta   90.00
_cell.angle_gamma   90.00
#
_symmetry.space_group_name_H-M   'P 1'
#
loop_
_entity.id
_entity.type
_entity.pdbx_description
1 polymer ?
#
loop_
_entity_poly.entity_id
_entity_poly.type
_entity_poly.pdbx_seq_one_letter_code
_entity_poly.pdbx_strand_id
1 'polypeptide(L)'
;REESLRQLEELETNYETESEELRVSIETLEADNAALDKEIIAQEQQNEVLKSGAAQTRALIAEDEAKIERLKHDKETQHAEAFAQQKQVDQLKGYFTEMEAYLVRLLEDSHATEALRKKLHNIAQELRGNIRVFCRIRPRSSREVSDGLDEGQLELSPDGCGVTLCSAKMRSVDGLNEHSNQYKFTFDKVFAPNA
;
A
#
# COMPACT_ATOMS: atom_id res chain seq x y z
N ARG A 1 -43.59 74.57 100.16
CA ARG A 1 -43.85 75.38 98.93
C ARG A 1 -42.56 75.54 98.14
N GLU A 2 -41.46 75.99 98.74
CA GLU A 2 -40.13 75.99 98.09
C GLU A 2 -39.56 74.59 97.84
N GLU A 3 -39.72 73.66 98.79
CA GLU A 3 -39.28 72.26 98.63
C GLU A 3 -39.99 71.53 97.48
N SER A 4 -41.28 71.84 97.30
CA SER A 4 -42.14 71.31 96.25
C SER A 4 -41.78 71.86 94.86
N LEU A 5 -41.30 73.10 94.80
CA LEU A 5 -40.79 73.73 93.57
C LEU A 5 -39.45 73.12 93.16
N ARG A 6 -38.53 72.89 94.10
CA ARG A 6 -37.26 72.20 93.84
C ARG A 6 -37.43 70.78 93.32
N GLN A 7 -38.34 70.01 93.92
CA GLN A 7 -38.67 68.66 93.44
C GLN A 7 -39.28 68.67 92.03
N LEU A 8 -40.00 69.73 91.66
CA LEU A 8 -40.57 69.87 90.32
C LEU A 8 -39.49 70.23 89.28
N GLU A 9 -38.58 71.13 89.61
CA GLU A 9 -37.41 71.48 88.78
C GLU A 9 -36.45 70.29 88.58
N GLU A 10 -36.23 69.51 89.64
CA GLU A 10 -35.39 68.30 89.60
C GLU A 10 -36.05 67.20 88.76
N LEU A 11 -37.39 67.13 88.76
CA LEU A 11 -38.14 66.22 87.90
C LEU A 11 -38.15 66.67 86.43
N GLU A 12 -38.32 67.96 86.16
CA GLU A 12 -38.22 68.54 84.81
C GLU A 12 -36.84 68.31 84.19
N THR A 13 -35.78 68.60 84.94
CA THR A 13 -34.40 68.38 84.46
C THR A 13 -34.12 66.91 84.20
N ASN A 14 -34.59 65.99 85.05
CA ASN A 14 -34.48 64.56 84.80
C ASN A 14 -35.24 64.12 83.53
N TYR A 15 -36.46 64.61 83.31
CA TYR A 15 -37.21 64.32 82.09
C TYR A 15 -36.56 64.90 80.84
N GLU A 16 -35.96 66.09 80.92
CA GLU A 16 -35.20 66.68 79.81
C GLU A 16 -33.95 65.85 79.49
N THR A 17 -33.21 65.39 80.51
CA THR A 17 -32.04 64.52 80.28
C THR A 17 -32.44 63.17 79.69
N GLU A 18 -33.51 62.54 80.20
CA GLU A 18 -33.99 61.25 79.68
C GLU A 18 -34.52 61.38 78.24
N SER A 19 -35.19 62.49 77.91
CA SER A 19 -35.63 62.78 76.54
C SER A 19 -34.45 62.97 75.59
N GLU A 20 -33.39 63.65 76.04
CA GLU A 20 -32.21 63.87 75.19
C GLU A 20 -31.38 62.58 75.03
N GLU A 21 -31.27 61.76 76.08
CA GLU A 21 -30.67 60.43 76.03
C GLU A 21 -31.41 59.49 75.06
N LEU A 22 -32.74 59.42 75.14
CA LEU A 22 -33.56 58.65 74.21
C LEU A 22 -33.40 59.15 72.78
N ARG A 23 -33.31 60.47 72.59
CA ARG A 23 -33.14 61.08 71.27
C ARG A 23 -31.80 60.72 70.64
N VAL A 24 -30.71 60.81 71.39
CA VAL A 24 -29.37 60.37 70.95
C VAL A 24 -29.38 58.86 70.68
N SER A 25 -30.06 58.07 71.51
CA SER A 25 -30.20 56.62 71.28
C SER A 25 -30.95 56.30 69.98
N ILE A 26 -32.00 57.04 69.65
CA ILE A 26 -32.72 56.86 68.38
C ILE A 26 -31.81 57.22 67.20
N GLU A 27 -31.11 58.35 67.28
CA GLU A 27 -30.26 58.83 66.19
C GLU A 27 -29.07 57.88 65.93
N THR A 28 -28.49 57.29 66.97
CA THR A 28 -27.45 56.26 66.86
C THR A 28 -27.99 54.96 66.26
N LEU A 29 -29.16 54.48 66.70
CA LEU A 29 -29.80 53.29 66.14
C LEU A 29 -30.21 53.50 64.67
N GLU A 30 -30.64 54.69 64.28
CA GLU A 30 -30.93 55.04 62.89
C GLU A 30 -29.67 55.03 62.03
N ALA A 31 -28.54 55.55 62.54
CA ALA A 31 -27.25 55.50 61.87
C ALA A 31 -26.73 54.06 61.70
N ASP A 32 -26.88 53.23 62.74
CA ASP A 32 -26.47 51.83 62.72
C ASP A 32 -27.33 51.01 61.73
N ASN A 33 -28.66 51.22 61.71
CA ASN A 33 -29.54 50.59 60.73
C ASN A 33 -29.15 50.99 59.29
N ALA A 34 -28.88 52.28 59.06
CA ALA A 34 -28.44 52.74 57.74
C ALA A 34 -27.06 52.17 57.32
N ALA A 35 -26.18 51.88 58.28
CA ALA A 35 -24.91 51.22 58.02
C ALA A 35 -25.10 49.73 57.70
N LEU A 36 -25.93 49.03 58.47
CA LEU A 36 -26.28 47.63 58.24
C LEU A 36 -26.97 47.42 56.89
N ASP A 37 -27.89 48.31 56.49
CA ASP A 37 -28.56 48.25 55.18
C ASP A 37 -27.55 48.36 54.02
N LYS A 38 -26.55 49.24 54.17
CA LYS A 38 -25.46 49.36 53.18
C LYS A 38 -24.61 48.10 53.10
N GLU A 39 -24.30 47.48 54.24
CA GLU A 39 -23.55 46.23 54.32
C GLU A 39 -24.33 45.08 53.63
N ILE A 40 -25.65 44.98 53.89
CA ILE A 40 -26.52 43.98 53.26
C ILE A 40 -26.50 44.13 51.74
N ILE A 41 -26.71 45.35 51.23
CA ILE A 41 -26.69 45.61 49.78
C ILE A 41 -25.32 45.25 49.18
N ALA A 42 -24.23 45.58 49.85
CA ALA A 42 -22.88 45.24 49.38
C ALA A 42 -22.67 43.71 49.32
N GLN A 43 -23.11 42.98 50.35
CA GLN A 43 -23.01 41.52 50.36
C GLN A 43 -23.93 40.85 49.33
N GLU A 44 -25.13 41.38 49.10
CA GLU A 44 -26.02 40.89 48.04
C GLU A 44 -25.39 41.05 46.67
N GLN A 45 -24.81 42.23 46.38
CA GLN A 45 -24.09 42.48 45.14
C GLN A 45 -22.89 41.52 44.97
N GLN A 46 -22.11 41.31 46.03
CA GLN A 46 -20.98 40.37 46.01
C GLN A 46 -21.43 38.93 45.75
N ASN A 47 -22.53 38.49 46.39
CA ASN A 47 -23.10 37.17 46.18
C ASN A 47 -23.59 36.98 44.74
N GLU A 48 -24.22 37.98 44.13
CA GLU A 48 -24.64 37.91 42.73
C GLU A 48 -23.45 37.78 41.77
N VAL A 49 -22.37 38.55 42.01
CA VAL A 49 -21.13 38.42 41.24
C VAL A 49 -20.55 37.01 41.38
N LEU A 50 -20.43 36.50 42.60
CA LEU A 50 -19.91 35.14 42.87
C LEU A 50 -20.77 34.05 42.22
N LYS A 51 -22.10 34.16 42.29
CA LYS A 51 -23.02 33.21 41.63
C LYS A 51 -22.85 33.24 40.11
N SER A 52 -22.74 34.43 39.51
CA SER A 52 -22.53 34.57 38.07
C SER A 52 -21.20 33.95 37.63
N GLY A 53 -20.13 34.17 38.40
CA GLY A 53 -18.82 33.57 38.18
C GLY A 53 -18.87 32.04 38.27
N ALA A 54 -19.50 31.51 39.32
CA ALA A 54 -19.65 30.06 39.50
C ALA A 54 -20.45 29.40 38.37
N ALA A 55 -21.48 30.08 37.86
CA ALA A 55 -22.25 29.62 36.69
C ALA A 55 -21.38 29.58 35.42
N GLN A 56 -20.57 30.61 35.18
CA GLN A 56 -19.63 30.63 34.04
C GLN A 56 -18.59 29.52 34.16
N THR A 57 -17.99 29.32 35.33
CA THR A 57 -17.00 28.25 35.53
C THR A 57 -17.61 26.87 35.33
N ARG A 58 -18.84 26.65 35.81
CA ARG A 58 -19.57 25.39 35.54
C ARG A 58 -19.83 25.15 34.06
N ALA A 59 -20.18 26.19 33.31
CA ALA A 59 -20.40 26.08 31.86
C ALA A 59 -19.10 25.69 31.14
N LEU A 60 -17.97 26.30 31.50
CA LEU A 60 -16.66 25.96 30.95
C LEU A 60 -16.23 24.52 31.29
N ILE A 61 -16.43 24.09 32.53
CA ILE A 61 -16.14 22.71 32.96
C ILE A 61 -16.96 21.71 32.14
N ALA A 62 -18.27 21.95 31.96
CA ALA A 62 -19.11 21.07 31.17
C ALA A 62 -18.69 21.01 29.70
N GLU A 63 -18.23 22.13 29.13
CA GLU A 63 -17.70 22.17 27.77
C GLU A 63 -16.40 21.35 27.65
N ASP A 64 -15.48 21.51 28.59
CA ASP A 64 -14.19 20.81 28.59
C ASP A 64 -14.37 19.30 28.85
N GLU A 65 -15.29 18.91 29.73
CA GLU A 65 -15.68 17.51 29.93
C GLU A 65 -16.21 16.90 28.62
N ALA A 66 -17.08 17.62 27.91
CA ALA A 66 -17.59 17.15 26.61
C ALA A 66 -16.48 17.04 25.55
N LYS A 67 -15.49 17.94 25.54
CA LYS A 67 -14.32 17.84 24.66
C LYS A 67 -13.45 16.63 24.99
N ILE A 68 -13.20 16.39 26.29
CA ILE A 68 -12.41 15.26 26.76
C ILE A 68 -13.04 13.93 26.31
N GLU A 69 -14.36 13.79 26.46
CA GLU A 69 -15.04 12.56 26.04
C GLU A 69 -14.99 12.34 24.53
N ARG A 70 -15.13 13.40 23.72
CA ARG A 70 -14.93 13.31 22.25
C ARG A 70 -13.51 12.88 21.90
N LEU A 71 -12.50 13.51 22.50
CA LEU A 71 -11.09 13.17 22.24
C LEU A 71 -10.75 11.75 22.66
N LYS A 72 -11.32 11.24 23.77
CA LYS A 72 -11.17 9.84 24.17
C LYS A 72 -11.77 8.91 23.13
N HIS A 73 -12.99 9.18 22.68
CA HIS A 73 -13.65 8.38 21.66
C HIS A 73 -12.86 8.36 20.34
N ASP A 74 -12.41 9.54 19.88
CA ASP A 74 -11.59 9.67 18.67
C ASP A 74 -10.26 8.91 18.79
N LYS A 75 -9.64 8.93 19.97
CA LYS A 75 -8.42 8.16 20.22
C LYS A 75 -8.66 6.66 20.15
N GLU A 76 -9.77 6.18 20.70
CA GLU A 76 -10.13 4.76 20.67
C GLU A 76 -10.42 4.27 19.25
N THR A 77 -11.16 5.05 18.47
CA THR A 77 -11.47 4.72 17.07
C THR A 77 -10.20 4.71 16.22
N GLN A 78 -9.35 5.74 16.33
CA GLN A 78 -8.05 5.78 15.63
C GLN A 78 -7.14 4.61 16.03
N HIS A 79 -7.13 4.23 17.31
CA HIS A 79 -6.34 3.08 17.76
C HIS A 79 -6.86 1.76 17.15
N ALA A 80 -8.18 1.58 17.09
CA ALA A 80 -8.78 0.41 16.46
C ALA A 80 -8.48 0.34 14.95
N GLU A 81 -8.55 1.47 14.25
CA GLU A 81 -8.20 1.57 12.83
C GLU A 81 -6.71 1.27 12.59
N ALA A 82 -5.81 1.87 13.37
CA ALA A 82 -4.38 1.62 13.27
C ALA A 82 -4.04 0.14 13.50
N PHE A 83 -4.69 -0.49 14.49
CA PHE A 83 -4.51 -1.92 14.75
C PHE A 83 -5.00 -2.79 13.58
N ALA A 84 -6.15 -2.46 12.99
CA ALA A 84 -6.67 -3.17 11.82
C ALA A 84 -5.75 -3.03 10.60
N GLN A 85 -5.25 -1.82 10.34
CA GLN A 85 -4.29 -1.55 9.27
C GLN A 85 -2.97 -2.29 9.48
N GLN A 86 -2.45 -2.30 10.72
CA GLN A 86 -1.22 -3.02 11.04
C GLN A 86 -1.37 -4.52 10.76
N LYS A 87 -2.50 -5.11 11.14
CA LYS A 87 -2.80 -6.52 10.84
C LYS A 87 -2.83 -6.80 9.33
N GLN A 88 -3.42 -5.91 8.53
CA GLN A 88 -3.42 -6.06 7.07
C GLN A 88 -2.01 -5.96 6.48
N VAL A 89 -1.20 -5.02 6.97
CA VAL A 89 0.21 -4.88 6.56
C VAL A 89 0.98 -6.16 6.87
N ASP A 90 0.79 -6.76 8.05
CA ASP A 90 1.49 -7.98 8.43
C ASP A 90 1.05 -9.18 7.57
N GLN A 91 -0.24 -9.27 7.21
CA GLN A 91 -0.74 -10.27 6.28
C GLN A 91 -0.13 -10.11 4.87
N LEU A 92 -0.11 -8.88 4.34
CA LEU A 92 0.48 -8.59 3.03
C LEU A 92 1.97 -8.89 2.99
N LYS A 93 2.70 -8.58 4.07
CA LYS A 93 4.12 -8.96 4.20
C LYS A 93 4.29 -10.48 4.17
N GLY A 94 3.42 -11.22 4.88
CA GLY A 94 3.41 -12.69 4.82
C GLY A 94 3.27 -13.21 3.39
N TYR A 95 2.23 -12.76 2.67
CA TYR A 95 2.03 -13.14 1.26
C TYR A 95 3.21 -12.77 0.37
N PHE A 96 3.83 -11.61 0.58
CA PHE A 96 4.98 -11.18 -0.18
C PHE A 96 6.16 -12.14 0.01
N THR A 97 6.48 -12.49 1.26
CA THR A 97 7.56 -13.45 1.56
C THR A 97 7.31 -14.84 0.99
N GLU A 98 6.06 -15.31 1.02
CA GLU A 98 5.68 -16.60 0.42
C GLU A 98 5.82 -16.57 -1.12
N MET A 99 5.40 -15.48 -1.76
CA MET A 99 5.53 -15.30 -3.20
C MET A 99 7.00 -15.19 -3.63
N GLU A 100 7.84 -14.48 -2.87
CA GLU A 100 9.28 -14.42 -3.13
C GLU A 100 9.92 -15.81 -3.04
N ALA A 101 9.62 -16.58 -2.00
CA ALA A 101 10.12 -17.95 -1.85
C ALA A 101 9.64 -18.86 -3.00
N TYR A 102 8.39 -18.71 -3.42
CA TYR A 102 7.84 -19.44 -4.55
C TYR A 102 8.55 -19.10 -5.87
N LEU A 103 8.81 -17.81 -6.13
CA LEU A 103 9.52 -17.37 -7.33
C LEU A 103 10.96 -17.92 -7.38
N VAL A 104 11.67 -17.90 -6.26
CA VAL A 104 13.02 -18.49 -6.17
C VAL A 104 12.97 -19.96 -6.53
N ARG A 105 12.06 -20.72 -5.94
CA ARG A 105 11.90 -22.16 -6.23
C ARG A 105 11.58 -22.42 -7.70
N LEU A 106 10.67 -21.65 -8.28
CA LEU A 106 10.29 -21.81 -9.69
C LEU A 106 11.46 -21.53 -10.63
N LEU A 107 12.30 -20.55 -10.29
CA LEU A 107 13.49 -20.20 -11.06
C LEU A 107 14.56 -21.28 -10.97
N GLU A 108 14.78 -21.86 -9.78
CA GLU A 108 15.64 -23.03 -9.59
C GLU A 108 15.16 -24.24 -10.40
N ASP A 109 13.86 -24.55 -10.34
CA ASP A 109 13.26 -25.63 -11.13
C ASP A 109 13.40 -25.40 -12.64
N SER A 110 13.23 -24.16 -13.10
CA SER A 110 13.44 -23.78 -14.50
C SER A 110 14.90 -23.99 -14.95
N HIS A 111 15.87 -23.60 -14.11
CA HIS A 111 17.27 -23.84 -14.39
C HIS A 111 17.63 -25.33 -14.41
N ALA A 112 17.09 -26.11 -13.47
CA ALA A 112 17.30 -27.55 -13.41
C ALA A 112 16.71 -28.27 -14.63
N THR A 113 15.51 -27.90 -15.04
CA THR A 113 14.84 -28.47 -16.22
C THR A 113 15.59 -28.13 -17.51
N GLU A 114 16.10 -26.90 -17.66
CA GLU A 114 16.88 -26.51 -18.83
C GLU A 114 18.26 -27.21 -18.86
N ALA A 115 18.91 -27.38 -17.71
CA ALA A 115 20.14 -28.14 -17.60
C ALA A 115 19.93 -29.61 -18.00
N LEU A 116 18.83 -30.22 -17.53
CA LEU A 116 18.44 -31.58 -17.90
C LEU A 116 18.14 -31.68 -19.40
N ARG A 117 17.41 -30.71 -19.96
CA ARG A 117 17.13 -30.65 -21.41
C ARG A 117 18.43 -30.63 -22.21
N LYS A 118 19.39 -29.78 -21.86
CA LYS A 118 20.71 -29.70 -22.51
C LYS A 118 21.47 -31.02 -22.40
N LYS A 119 21.49 -31.62 -21.21
CA LYS A 119 22.16 -32.91 -20.99
C LYS A 119 21.56 -34.02 -21.85
N LEU A 120 20.24 -34.18 -21.82
CA LEU A 120 19.54 -35.20 -22.62
C LEU A 120 19.67 -34.92 -24.11
N HIS A 121 19.63 -33.66 -24.52
CA HIS A 121 19.84 -33.26 -25.91
C HIS A 121 21.23 -33.67 -26.38
N ASN A 122 22.29 -33.36 -25.61
CA ASN A 122 23.65 -33.73 -25.96
C ASN A 122 23.81 -35.26 -26.02
N ILE A 123 23.29 -36.01 -25.05
CA ILE A 123 23.31 -37.48 -25.08
C ILE A 123 22.61 -38.01 -26.34
N ALA A 124 21.44 -37.47 -26.68
CA ALA A 124 20.72 -37.85 -27.90
C ALA A 124 21.51 -37.51 -29.17
N GLN A 125 22.26 -36.41 -29.17
CA GLN A 125 23.13 -36.04 -30.28
C GLN A 125 24.34 -36.96 -30.40
N GLU A 126 25.00 -37.30 -29.29
CA GLU A 126 26.15 -38.20 -29.23
C GLU A 126 25.78 -39.61 -29.70
N LEU A 127 24.63 -40.12 -29.25
CA LEU A 127 24.10 -41.42 -29.69
C LEU A 127 23.79 -41.46 -31.19
N ARG A 128 23.44 -40.32 -31.80
CA ARG A 128 23.25 -40.21 -33.26
C ARG A 128 24.57 -40.07 -34.03
N GLY A 129 25.67 -39.79 -33.34
CA GLY A 129 26.98 -39.49 -33.93
C GLY A 129 27.32 -38.00 -33.89
N ASN A 130 28.58 -37.71 -33.55
CA ASN A 130 29.12 -36.34 -33.40
C ASN A 130 29.40 -35.66 -34.74
N ILE A 131 29.81 -36.43 -35.76
CA ILE A 131 30.02 -35.93 -37.13
C ILE A 131 28.72 -36.15 -37.90
N ARG A 132 28.22 -35.08 -38.53
CA ARG A 132 27.02 -35.14 -39.37
C ARG A 132 27.35 -34.60 -40.75
N VAL A 133 27.04 -35.39 -41.77
CA VAL A 133 27.23 -35.02 -43.17
C VAL A 133 25.87 -34.87 -43.81
N PHE A 134 25.50 -33.62 -44.06
CA PHE A 134 24.30 -33.27 -44.80
C PHE A 134 24.65 -32.94 -46.25
N CYS A 135 23.85 -33.44 -47.19
CA CYS A 135 23.92 -33.02 -48.58
C CYS A 135 22.78 -32.03 -48.85
N ARG A 136 23.08 -30.84 -49.36
CA ARG A 136 22.06 -29.89 -49.82
C ARG A 136 22.21 -29.66 -51.30
N ILE A 137 21.19 -30.03 -52.06
CA ILE A 137 21.18 -29.84 -53.50
C ILE A 137 20.73 -28.41 -53.77
N ARG A 138 21.50 -27.66 -54.54
CA ARG A 138 21.15 -26.30 -54.94
C ARG A 138 20.15 -26.34 -56.10
N PRO A 139 19.10 -25.50 -56.11
CA PRO A 139 18.33 -25.24 -57.34
C PRO A 139 19.23 -24.77 -58.48
N ARG A 140 18.89 -25.20 -59.71
CA ARG A 140 19.55 -24.72 -60.92
C ARG A 140 19.33 -23.21 -61.08
N SER A 141 20.38 -22.50 -61.44
CA SER A 141 20.30 -21.07 -61.78
C SER A 141 19.71 -20.89 -63.18
N SER A 142 19.04 -19.76 -63.43
CA SER A 142 18.48 -19.43 -64.75
C SER A 142 19.53 -19.47 -65.87
N ARG A 143 20.81 -19.15 -65.56
CA ARG A 143 21.90 -19.23 -66.54
C ARG A 143 22.32 -20.67 -66.85
N GLU A 144 22.35 -21.54 -65.83
CA GLU A 144 22.70 -22.96 -65.98
C GLU A 144 21.63 -23.71 -66.79
N VAL A 145 20.36 -23.29 -66.68
CA VAL A 145 19.26 -23.82 -67.49
C VAL A 145 19.39 -23.37 -68.96
N SER A 146 19.75 -22.10 -69.19
CA SER A 146 19.92 -21.54 -70.55
C SER A 146 21.11 -22.09 -71.31
N ASP A 147 22.21 -22.39 -70.61
CA ASP A 147 23.44 -22.91 -71.21
C ASP A 147 23.35 -24.43 -71.51
N GLY A 148 22.21 -25.08 -71.23
CA GLY A 148 21.96 -26.47 -71.62
C GLY A 148 22.91 -27.47 -70.95
N LEU A 149 23.46 -27.13 -69.77
CA LEU A 149 24.33 -27.99 -68.99
C LEU A 149 23.53 -29.17 -68.40
N ASP A 150 23.20 -30.15 -69.24
CA ASP A 150 22.52 -31.39 -68.83
C ASP A 150 23.54 -32.46 -68.45
N GLU A 151 24.36 -32.15 -67.44
CA GLU A 151 25.34 -33.08 -66.90
C GLU A 151 24.75 -33.81 -65.68
N GLY A 152 24.00 -34.87 -65.97
CA GLY A 152 23.62 -35.91 -65.02
C GLY A 152 22.25 -35.75 -64.35
N GLN A 153 21.57 -36.88 -64.16
CA GLN A 153 20.30 -36.97 -63.44
C GLN A 153 20.60 -37.28 -61.97
N LEU A 154 20.00 -36.50 -61.07
CA LEU A 154 20.14 -36.69 -59.64
C LEU A 154 18.86 -37.30 -59.08
N GLU A 155 18.96 -38.50 -58.53
CA GLU A 155 17.84 -39.22 -57.92
C GLU A 155 17.98 -39.21 -56.40
N LEU A 156 16.93 -38.77 -55.72
CA LEU A 156 16.83 -38.75 -54.28
C LEU A 156 16.24 -40.08 -53.78
N SER A 157 16.85 -40.65 -52.74
CA SER A 157 16.30 -41.82 -52.08
C SER A 157 15.02 -41.45 -51.30
N PRO A 158 13.99 -42.31 -51.26
CA PRO A 158 12.72 -42.03 -50.56
C PRO A 158 12.86 -41.82 -49.05
N ASP A 159 13.93 -42.35 -48.45
CA ASP A 159 14.27 -42.19 -47.03
C ASP A 159 14.89 -40.82 -46.70
N GLY A 160 15.22 -40.01 -47.72
CA GLY A 160 15.84 -38.71 -47.56
C GLY A 160 17.30 -38.75 -47.08
N CYS A 161 17.96 -39.93 -47.13
CA CYS A 161 19.33 -40.12 -46.67
C CYS A 161 20.29 -40.48 -47.82
N GLY A 162 19.77 -40.93 -48.97
CA GLY A 162 20.58 -41.27 -50.14
C GLY A 162 20.43 -40.27 -51.29
N VAL A 163 21.51 -40.08 -52.04
CA VAL A 163 21.48 -39.42 -53.35
C VAL A 163 22.28 -40.22 -54.35
N THR A 164 21.72 -40.37 -55.54
CA THR A 164 22.32 -41.14 -56.63
C THR A 164 22.55 -40.22 -57.81
N LEU A 165 23.83 -40.06 -58.19
CA LEU A 165 24.22 -39.31 -59.37
C LEU A 165 24.37 -40.27 -60.54
N CYS A 166 23.50 -40.13 -61.54
CA CYS A 166 23.58 -40.84 -62.79
C CYS A 166 24.29 -39.93 -63.81
N SER A 167 25.47 -40.35 -64.28
CA SER A 167 26.20 -39.65 -65.32
C SER A 167 25.38 -39.64 -66.63
N ALA A 168 25.59 -38.61 -67.46
CA ALA A 168 24.99 -38.53 -68.78
C ALA A 168 25.32 -39.81 -69.56
N LYS A 169 24.33 -40.33 -70.31
CA LYS A 169 24.49 -41.57 -71.05
C LYS A 169 25.62 -41.42 -72.08
N MET A 170 26.68 -42.20 -71.93
CA MET A 170 27.76 -42.26 -72.91
C MET A 170 27.44 -43.37 -73.91
N ARG A 171 27.44 -43.04 -75.20
CA ARG A 171 27.32 -44.05 -76.27
C ARG A 171 28.65 -44.76 -76.42
N SER A 172 28.62 -46.09 -76.43
CA SER A 172 29.77 -46.88 -76.85
C SER A 172 30.15 -46.53 -78.29
N VAL A 173 31.42 -46.73 -78.66
CA VAL A 173 31.97 -46.41 -80.00
C VAL A 173 31.22 -47.14 -81.13
N ASP A 174 30.58 -48.27 -80.81
CA ASP A 174 29.77 -49.07 -81.75
C ASP A 174 28.30 -48.62 -81.85
N GLY A 175 27.87 -47.59 -81.11
CA GLY A 175 26.53 -46.99 -81.17
C GLY A 175 25.37 -47.86 -80.67
N LEU A 176 25.61 -49.13 -80.32
CA LEU A 176 24.59 -50.12 -79.99
C LEU A 176 24.27 -50.23 -78.49
N ASN A 177 25.17 -49.79 -77.61
CA ASN A 177 24.98 -49.84 -76.16
C ASN A 177 25.21 -48.45 -75.53
N GLU A 178 24.24 -48.00 -74.74
CA GLU A 178 24.37 -46.82 -73.86
C GLU A 178 24.74 -47.30 -72.45
N HIS A 179 25.84 -46.79 -71.92
CA HIS A 179 26.25 -47.05 -70.55
C HIS A 179 26.23 -45.75 -69.75
N SER A 180 25.63 -45.79 -68.56
CA SER A 180 25.68 -44.70 -67.59
C SER A 180 26.35 -45.20 -66.32
N ASN A 181 27.27 -44.40 -65.79
CA ASN A 181 27.85 -44.66 -64.49
C ASN A 181 26.92 -44.12 -63.40
N GLN A 182 26.62 -44.95 -62.40
CA GLN A 182 25.79 -44.60 -61.26
C GLN A 182 26.65 -44.53 -60.00
N TYR A 183 26.69 -43.35 -59.36
CA TYR A 183 27.40 -43.14 -58.10
C TYR A 183 26.40 -42.93 -56.97
N LYS A 184 26.42 -43.83 -55.99
CA LYS A 184 25.52 -43.80 -54.84
C LYS A 184 26.24 -43.24 -53.62
N PHE A 185 25.64 -42.23 -53.00
CA PHE A 185 26.15 -41.62 -51.78
C PHE A 185 25.07 -41.66 -50.70
N THR A 186 25.51 -41.89 -49.46
CA THR A 186 24.64 -41.95 -48.29
C THR A 186 25.08 -40.91 -47.27
N PHE A 187 24.11 -40.20 -46.71
CA PHE A 187 24.27 -39.05 -45.84
C PHE A 187 23.30 -39.14 -44.66
N ASP A 188 23.50 -38.31 -43.63
CA ASP A 188 22.56 -38.22 -42.51
C ASP A 188 21.22 -37.62 -42.90
N LYS A 189 21.23 -36.71 -43.88
CA LYS A 189 20.05 -36.13 -44.53
C LYS A 189 20.44 -35.46 -45.85
N VAL A 190 19.61 -35.62 -46.86
CA VAL A 190 19.70 -34.95 -48.15
C VAL A 190 18.54 -33.97 -48.30
N PHE A 191 18.87 -32.70 -48.52
CA PHE A 191 17.90 -31.63 -48.76
C PHE A 191 17.74 -31.43 -50.27
N ALA A 192 16.49 -31.59 -50.74
CA ALA A 192 16.12 -31.34 -52.12
C ALA A 192 16.31 -29.85 -52.49
N PRO A 193 16.35 -29.50 -53.79
CA PRO A 193 16.48 -28.11 -54.24
C PRO A 193 15.49 -27.14 -53.58
N ASN A 194 14.27 -27.58 -53.34
CA ASN A 194 13.17 -26.76 -52.82
C ASN A 194 12.86 -27.02 -51.33
N ALA A 195 13.78 -27.64 -50.60
CA ALA A 195 13.61 -27.98 -49.18
C ALA A 195 13.99 -26.85 -48.22
#